data_AF-A0AA35YE78-F1
#
_entry.id   AF-A0AA35YE78-F1
#
_cell.length_a   1.000
_cell.length_b   1.000
_cell.length_c   1.000
_cell.angle_alpha   90.00
_cell.angle_beta   90.00
_cell.angle_gamma   90.00
#
_symmetry.space_group_name_H-M   'P 1'
#
loop_
_entity.id
_entity.type
_entity.pdbx_description
1 polymer ?
#
loop_
_entity_poly.entity_id
_entity_poly.type
_entity_poly.pdbx_seq_one_letter_code
_entity_poly.pdbx_strand_id
1 'polypeptide(L)'
;MHGKGPTCESQRRASSEGLGLLARLGNDMFTARLTRSLLNDVIGAPEHYVGSIALALGCIQHSAGGMALLSLVPSTVHSISSLAKSSIANLQVWALHGLILRIEATGLSYVSQVQATLGLAMDILLSGENG
;
A
#
# COMPACT_ATOMS: atom_id res chain seq x y z
N MET A 1 1.67 12.67 30.46
CA MET A 1 0.52 12.19 29.67
C MET A 1 0.50 12.99 28.37
N HIS A 2 1.11 12.48 27.30
CA HIS A 2 1.22 13.20 26.02
C HIS A 2 0.35 12.48 24.98
N GLY A 3 -0.57 13.24 24.36
CA GLY A 3 -1.72 12.73 23.63
C GLY A 3 -1.37 11.85 22.44
N LYS A 4 -1.78 10.59 22.51
CA LYS A 4 -1.90 9.72 21.33
C LYS A 4 -3.38 9.76 20.91
N GLY A 5 -3.78 10.87 20.32
CA GLY A 5 -5.06 10.92 19.61
C GLY A 5 -5.01 9.94 18.42
N PRO A 6 -6.16 9.45 17.93
CA PRO A 6 -6.18 8.67 16.70
C PRO A 6 -5.46 9.45 15.61
N THR A 7 -4.54 8.82 14.88
CA THR A 7 -3.84 9.48 13.77
C THR A 7 -4.88 9.97 12.78
N CYS A 8 -4.96 11.30 12.61
CA CYS A 8 -5.92 11.90 11.70
C CYS A 8 -5.68 11.35 10.28
N GLU A 9 -6.75 11.01 9.56
CA GLU A 9 -6.68 10.48 8.21
C GLU A 9 -5.89 11.40 7.26
N SER A 10 -6.05 12.71 7.43
CA SER A 10 -5.29 13.73 6.69
C SER A 10 -3.79 13.68 7.00
N GLN A 11 -3.40 13.47 8.27
CA GLN A 11 -2.00 13.34 8.66
C GLN A 11 -1.37 12.09 8.05
N ARG A 12 -2.10 10.98 8.03
CA ARG A 12 -1.66 9.73 7.38
C ARG A 12 -1.41 9.95 5.91
N ARG A 13 -2.37 10.56 5.20
CA ARG A 13 -2.26 10.85 3.77
C ARG A 13 -1.08 11.78 3.46
N ALA A 14 -0.97 12.90 4.18
CA ALA A 14 0.13 13.85 4.01
C ALA A 14 1.50 13.21 4.29
N SER A 15 1.60 12.36 5.31
CA SER A 15 2.85 11.66 5.64
C SER A 15 3.22 10.63 4.56
N SER A 16 2.27 9.84 4.08
CA SER A 16 2.48 8.85 3.02
C SER A 16 2.89 9.51 1.70
N GLU A 17 2.26 10.63 1.35
CA GLU A 17 2.60 11.41 0.15
C GLU A 17 4.00 12.04 0.29
N GLY A 18 4.29 12.66 1.43
CA GLY A 18 5.62 13.19 1.74
C GLY A 18 6.72 12.12 1.66
N LEU A 19 6.44 10.91 2.17
CA LEU A 19 7.35 9.78 2.07
C LEU A 19 7.58 9.35 0.61
N GLY A 20 6.54 9.38 -0.23
CA GLY A 20 6.65 9.15 -1.67
C GLY A 20 7.53 10.18 -2.37
N LEU A 21 7.35 11.47 -2.04
CA LEU A 21 8.19 12.55 -2.56
C LEU A 21 9.65 12.42 -2.13
N LEU A 22 9.90 12.06 -0.87
CA LEU A 22 11.26 11.78 -0.36
C LEU A 22 11.90 10.59 -1.08
N ALA A 23 11.13 9.54 -1.35
CA ALA A 23 11.61 8.40 -2.12
C ALA A 23 11.98 8.81 -3.55
N ARG A 24 11.22 9.70 -4.18
CA ARG A 24 11.53 10.26 -5.51
C ARG A 24 12.80 11.12 -5.52
N LEU A 25 13.07 11.85 -4.44
CA LEU A 25 14.31 12.64 -4.29
C LEU A 25 15.54 11.75 -4.01
N GLY A 26 15.32 10.58 -3.41
CA GLY A 26 16.36 9.57 -3.20
C GLY A 26 16.80 8.89 -4.49
N ASN A 27 17.78 7.99 -4.37
CA ASN A 27 18.16 7.11 -5.47
C ASN A 27 17.33 5.80 -5.45
N ASP A 28 17.38 5.06 -6.55
CA ASP A 28 16.70 3.77 -6.70
C ASP A 28 16.99 2.77 -5.57
N MET A 29 18.24 2.75 -5.07
CA MET A 29 18.65 1.87 -3.97
C MET A 29 18.02 2.28 -2.64
N PHE A 30 17.90 3.57 -2.36
CA PHE A 30 17.22 4.10 -1.19
C PHE A 30 15.74 3.73 -1.23
N THR A 31 15.09 3.97 -2.38
CA THR A 31 13.67 3.66 -2.61
C THR A 31 13.39 2.17 -2.43
N ALA A 32 14.23 1.29 -3.02
CA ALA A 32 14.09 -0.15 -2.85
C ALA A 32 14.31 -0.61 -1.39
N ARG A 33 15.25 0.01 -0.66
CA ARG A 33 15.48 -0.28 0.77
C ARG A 33 14.30 0.16 1.63
N LEU A 34 13.77 1.36 1.39
CA LEU A 34 12.61 1.90 2.09
C LEU A 34 11.39 1.01 1.91
N THR A 35 11.07 0.64 0.67
CA THR A 35 9.96 -0.28 0.34
C THR A 35 10.11 -1.62 1.07
N ARG A 36 11.32 -2.19 1.10
CA ARG A 36 11.56 -3.46 1.80
C ARG A 36 11.44 -3.34 3.33
N SER A 37 11.92 -2.23 3.90
CA SER A 37 11.76 -1.95 5.34
C SER A 37 10.28 -1.90 5.71
N LEU A 38 9.48 -1.18 4.93
CA LEU A 38 8.04 -1.06 5.14
C LEU A 38 7.30 -2.40 5.00
N LEU A 39 7.69 -3.23 4.03
CA LEU A 39 7.11 -4.58 3.88
C LEU A 39 7.41 -5.47 5.09
N ASN A 40 8.61 -5.39 5.66
CA ASN A 40 8.95 -6.16 6.85
C ASN A 40 8.14 -5.71 8.06
N ASP A 41 7.88 -4.41 8.19
CA ASP A 41 7.06 -3.83 9.26
C ASP A 41 5.59 -4.24 9.21
N VAL A 42 5.09 -4.77 8.09
CA VAL A 42 3.70 -5.29 7.99
C VAL A 42 3.49 -6.46 8.96
N ILE A 43 4.55 -7.24 9.25
CA ILE A 43 4.46 -8.44 10.08
C ILE A 43 4.53 -8.04 11.56
N GLY A 44 3.41 -8.17 12.28
CA GLY A 44 3.33 -7.93 13.72
C GLY A 44 3.01 -6.48 14.13
N ALA A 45 2.75 -5.61 13.16
CA ALA A 45 2.33 -4.23 13.41
C ALA A 45 0.83 -4.09 13.76
N PRO A 46 0.45 -3.05 14.51
CA PRO A 46 -0.96 -2.73 14.76
C PRO A 46 -1.67 -2.30 13.48
N GLU A 47 -2.94 -2.64 13.35
CA GLU A 47 -3.77 -2.46 12.14
C GLU A 47 -3.73 -1.03 11.56
N HIS A 48 -3.78 -0.01 12.42
CA HIS A 48 -3.69 1.38 11.98
C HIS A 48 -2.33 1.73 11.37
N TYR A 49 -1.24 1.14 11.86
CA TYR A 49 0.09 1.32 11.29
C TYR A 49 0.20 0.58 9.96
N VAL A 50 -0.31 -0.66 9.90
CA VAL A 50 -0.33 -1.48 8.68
C VAL A 50 -1.10 -0.80 7.53
N GLY A 51 -2.26 -0.20 7.81
CA GLY A 51 -2.98 0.59 6.79
C GLY A 51 -2.20 1.83 6.31
N SER A 52 -1.41 2.44 7.20
CA SER A 52 -0.54 3.58 6.83
C SER A 52 0.64 3.13 5.97
N ILE A 53 1.21 1.96 6.27
CA ILE A 53 2.25 1.32 5.45
C ILE A 53 1.71 1.01 4.05
N ALA A 54 0.53 0.40 3.95
CA ALA A 54 -0.08 0.07 2.66
C ALA A 54 -0.27 1.30 1.78
N LEU A 55 -0.76 2.40 2.35
CA LEU A 55 -0.88 3.69 1.65
C LEU A 55 0.49 4.25 1.24
N ALA A 56 1.46 4.26 2.15
CA ALA A 56 2.81 4.76 1.88
C ALA A 56 3.52 3.97 0.76
N LEU A 57 3.35 2.65 0.71
CA LEU A 57 3.85 1.80 -0.37
C LEU A 57 3.24 2.14 -1.72
N GLY A 58 1.96 2.53 -1.76
CA GLY A 58 1.30 3.06 -2.96
C GLY A 58 1.91 4.40 -3.39
N CYS A 59 2.04 5.36 -2.47
CA CYS A 59 2.61 6.69 -2.74
C CYS A 59 4.07 6.64 -3.20
N ILE A 60 4.90 5.77 -2.62
CA ILE A 60 6.29 5.56 -3.05
C ILE A 60 6.34 5.06 -4.48
N GLN A 61 5.53 4.05 -4.81
CA GLN A 61 5.50 3.50 -6.16
C GLN A 61 5.06 4.54 -7.18
N HIS A 62 4.00 5.29 -6.85
CA HIS A 62 3.47 6.37 -7.68
C HIS A 62 4.48 7.49 -7.92
N SER A 63 5.23 7.88 -6.87
CA SER A 63 6.16 8.99 -6.95
C SER A 63 7.50 8.60 -7.59
N ALA A 64 8.03 7.43 -7.26
CA ALA A 64 9.40 7.03 -7.57
C ALA A 64 9.47 5.84 -8.55
N GLY A 65 8.38 5.55 -9.28
CA GLY A 65 8.12 4.35 -10.11
C GLY A 65 9.14 4.00 -11.20
N GLY A 66 10.40 3.82 -10.81
CA GLY A 66 11.50 3.39 -11.65
C GLY A 66 11.67 1.87 -11.68
N MET A 67 12.55 1.42 -12.57
CA MET A 67 12.87 0.02 -12.85
C MET A 67 13.23 -0.79 -11.58
N ALA A 68 13.84 -0.16 -10.58
CA ALA A 68 14.25 -0.81 -9.35
C ALA A 68 13.06 -1.40 -8.55
N LEU A 69 11.90 -0.76 -8.62
CA LEU A 69 10.71 -1.19 -7.91
C LEU A 69 9.90 -2.26 -8.64
N LEU A 70 10.15 -2.50 -9.94
CA LEU A 70 9.45 -3.51 -10.74
C LEU A 70 9.63 -4.92 -10.16
N SER A 71 10.82 -5.22 -9.65
CA SER A 71 11.13 -6.50 -8.98
C SER A 71 10.34 -6.74 -7.69
N LEU A 72 9.87 -5.67 -7.05
CA LEU A 72 9.12 -5.72 -5.80
C LEU A 72 7.60 -5.67 -5.99
N VAL A 73 7.12 -5.48 -7.23
CA VAL A 73 5.68 -5.42 -7.54
C VAL A 73 4.93 -6.66 -7.07
N PRO A 74 5.39 -7.90 -7.31
CA PRO A 74 4.62 -9.08 -6.90
C PRO A 74 4.47 -9.21 -5.38
N SER A 75 5.55 -8.96 -4.62
CA SER A 75 5.52 -9.10 -3.15
C SER A 75 4.65 -8.03 -2.49
N THR A 76 4.78 -6.79 -2.94
CA THR A 76 3.96 -5.67 -2.46
C THR A 76 2.48 -5.82 -2.82
N VAL A 77 2.15 -6.24 -4.05
CA VAL A 77 0.76 -6.53 -4.45
C VAL A 77 0.19 -7.64 -3.59
N HIS A 78 0.94 -8.72 -3.35
CA HIS A 78 0.49 -9.82 -2.50
C HIS A 78 0.22 -9.35 -1.06
N SER A 79 1.14 -8.61 -0.44
CA SER A 79 0.97 -8.08 0.92
C SER A 79 -0.23 -7.13 1.01
N ILE A 80 -0.36 -6.15 0.11
CA ILE A 80 -1.48 -5.20 0.11
C ILE A 80 -2.80 -5.91 -0.15
N SER A 81 -2.83 -6.87 -1.08
CA SER A 81 -4.01 -7.70 -1.35
C SER A 81 -4.46 -8.50 -0.13
N SER A 82 -3.52 -9.10 0.61
CA SER A 82 -3.84 -9.79 1.86
C SER A 82 -4.44 -8.85 2.90
N LEU A 83 -3.96 -7.61 2.98
CA LEU A 83 -4.50 -6.59 3.89
C LEU A 83 -5.90 -6.14 3.47
N ALA A 84 -6.17 -6.05 2.17
CA ALA A 84 -7.48 -5.69 1.63
C ALA A 84 -8.56 -6.74 1.92
N LYS A 85 -8.19 -7.99 2.23
CA LYS A 85 -9.11 -9.05 2.68
C LYS A 85 -9.47 -8.96 4.18
N SER A 86 -8.93 -7.99 4.91
CA SER A 86 -9.26 -7.79 6.33
C SER A 86 -10.73 -7.41 6.53
N SER A 87 -11.34 -7.90 7.61
CA SER A 87 -12.69 -7.52 8.05
C SER A 87 -12.77 -6.12 8.69
N ILE A 88 -11.63 -5.46 8.91
CA ILE A 88 -11.57 -4.12 9.48
C ILE A 88 -11.70 -3.10 8.36
N ALA A 89 -12.88 -2.47 8.26
CA ALA A 89 -13.23 -1.54 7.19
C ALA A 89 -12.16 -0.44 6.95
N ASN A 90 -11.63 0.16 8.03
CA ASN A 90 -10.61 1.20 7.91
C ASN A 90 -9.30 0.67 7.29
N LEU A 91 -8.83 -0.51 7.72
CA LEU A 91 -7.63 -1.14 7.15
C LEU A 91 -7.87 -1.51 5.68
N GLN A 92 -9.03 -2.08 5.37
CA GLN A 92 -9.42 -2.46 4.02
C GLN A 92 -9.44 -1.24 3.07
N VAL A 93 -10.06 -0.12 3.48
CA VAL A 93 -10.11 1.12 2.67
C VAL A 93 -8.71 1.64 2.36
N TRP A 94 -7.82 1.72 3.36
CA TRP A 94 -6.46 2.23 3.13
C TRP A 94 -5.59 1.26 2.32
N ALA A 95 -5.78 -0.04 2.47
CA ALA A 95 -5.11 -1.06 1.66
C ALA A 95 -5.57 -0.98 0.19
N LEU A 96 -6.88 -0.88 -0.07
CA LEU A 96 -7.43 -0.71 -1.43
C LEU A 96 -6.94 0.59 -2.06
N HIS A 97 -6.89 1.69 -1.30
CA HIS A 97 -6.38 2.97 -1.81
C HIS A 97 -4.89 2.87 -2.19
N GLY A 98 -4.06 2.23 -1.36
CA GLY A 98 -2.66 1.96 -1.70
C GLY A 98 -2.52 1.08 -2.96
N LEU A 99 -3.44 0.13 -3.16
CA LEU A 99 -3.46 -0.75 -4.34
C LEU A 99 -3.78 0.03 -5.62
N ILE A 100 -4.75 0.95 -5.59
CA ILE A 100 -5.12 1.80 -6.74
C ILE A 100 -3.93 2.67 -7.15
N LEU A 101 -3.31 3.38 -6.20
CA LEU A 101 -2.14 4.24 -6.47
C LEU A 101 -0.98 3.46 -7.10
N ARG A 102 -0.84 2.19 -6.70
CA ARG A 102 0.15 1.27 -7.26
C ARG A 102 -0.21 0.84 -8.68
N ILE A 103 -1.46 0.49 -8.96
CA ILE A 103 -1.90 0.13 -10.32
C ILE A 103 -1.58 1.27 -11.28
N GLU A 104 -1.91 2.51 -10.90
CA GLU A 104 -1.62 3.72 -11.69
C GLU A 104 -0.11 3.90 -11.92
N ALA A 105 0.70 3.64 -10.90
CA ALA A 105 2.15 3.79 -10.96
C ALA A 105 2.86 2.74 -11.84
N THR A 106 2.34 1.51 -11.88
CA THR A 106 3.07 0.36 -12.44
C THR A 106 2.79 0.16 -13.93
N GLY A 107 1.74 0.80 -14.47
CA GLY A 107 1.40 0.78 -15.90
C GLY A 107 1.34 -0.64 -16.48
N LEU A 108 2.01 -0.86 -17.61
CA LEU A 108 2.02 -2.15 -18.33
C LEU A 108 2.66 -3.30 -17.53
N SER A 109 3.51 -3.00 -16.54
CA SER A 109 4.11 -4.03 -15.70
C SER A 109 3.12 -4.65 -14.70
N TYR A 110 1.90 -4.11 -14.59
CA TYR A 110 0.82 -4.67 -13.77
C TYR A 110 0.03 -5.79 -14.48
N VAL A 111 0.20 -5.99 -15.80
CA VAL A 111 -0.66 -6.89 -16.61
C VAL A 111 -0.78 -8.29 -16.02
N SER A 112 0.30 -8.86 -15.46
CA SER A 112 0.28 -10.20 -14.84
C SER A 112 -0.52 -10.28 -13.54
N GLN A 113 -0.83 -9.14 -12.90
CA GLN A 113 -1.54 -9.05 -11.62
C GLN A 113 -3.01 -8.63 -11.76
N VAL A 114 -3.44 -8.24 -12.97
CA VAL A 114 -4.81 -7.76 -13.23
C VAL A 114 -5.87 -8.78 -12.83
N GLN A 115 -5.72 -10.03 -13.29
CA GLN A 115 -6.67 -11.11 -12.99
C GLN A 115 -6.79 -11.35 -11.47
N ALA A 116 -5.66 -11.39 -10.75
CA ALA A 116 -5.66 -11.58 -9.30
C ALA A 116 -6.33 -10.42 -8.56
N THR A 117 -6.15 -9.20 -9.05
CA THR A 117 -6.73 -7.99 -8.47
C THR A 117 -8.25 -7.93 -8.69
N LEU A 118 -8.72 -8.29 -9.89
CA LEU A 118 -10.14 -8.36 -10.19
C LEU A 118 -10.83 -9.46 -9.36
N GLY A 119 -10.19 -10.62 -9.22
CA GLY A 119 -10.68 -11.68 -8.34
C GLY A 119 -10.81 -11.22 -6.88
N LEU A 120 -9.80 -10.49 -6.37
CA LEU A 120 -9.87 -9.90 -5.04
C LEU A 120 -11.01 -8.86 -4.90
N ALA A 121 -11.23 -8.02 -5.91
CA ALA A 121 -12.32 -7.05 -5.89
C ALA A 121 -13.69 -7.75 -5.87
N MET A 122 -13.86 -8.82 -6.66
CA MET A 122 -15.06 -9.65 -6.62
C MET A 122 -15.26 -10.31 -5.25
N ASP A 123 -14.21 -10.91 -4.68
CA ASP A 123 -14.26 -11.52 -3.34
C ASP A 123 -14.79 -10.51 -2.31
N ILE A 124 -14.25 -9.29 -2.31
CA ILE A 124 -14.63 -8.23 -1.37
C ILE A 124 -16.09 -7.79 -1.58
N LEU A 125 -16.50 -7.55 -2.83
CA LEU A 125 -17.87 -7.14 -3.16
C LEU A 125 -18.90 -8.19 -2.76
N LEU A 126 -18.65 -9.46 -3.06
CA LEU A 126 -19.55 -10.57 -2.74
C LEU A 126 -19.57 -10.89 -1.24
N SER A 127 -18.47 -10.62 -0.53
CA SER A 127 -18.45 -10.78 0.93
C SER A 127 -19.32 -9.75 1.66
N GLY A 128 -19.58 -8.59 1.04
CA GLY A 128 -20.47 -7.55 1.58
C GLY A 128 -21.96 -7.83 1.37
N GLU A 129 -22.33 -8.71 0.45
CA GLU A 129 -23.74 -9.02 0.11
C GLU A 129 -24.35 -10.12 1.01
N ASN A 130 -23.52 -10.85 1.76
CA ASN A 130 -23.92 -11.96 2.63
C ASN A 130 -24.11 -11.58 4.12
N GLY A 131 -24.28 -10.30 4.44
CA GLY A 131 -24.40 -9.76 5.80
C GLY A 131 -25.77 -9.18 6.12
#